data_AF-A0A0F6YG96-F1
#
_entry.id   AF-A0A0F6YG96-F1
#
_cell.length_a   1.000
_cell.length_b   1.000
_cell.length_c   1.000
_cell.angle_alpha   90.00
_cell.angle_beta   90.00
_cell.angle_gamma   90.00
#
_symmetry.space_group_name_H-M   'P 1'
#
loop_
_entity.id
_entity.type
_entity.pdbx_description
1 polymer ?
#
loop_
_entity_poly.entity_id
_entity_poly.type
_entity_poly.pdbx_seq_one_letter_code
_entity_poly.pdbx_strand_id
1 'polypeptide(L)'
;MSITRRIHAGTCRAEAPRMNTRWCLSLLVVVLGGCADAGTPSGRAGSRTNDAAVPATDAATGLQDAADVDGSISASGERCGNGLDDDDDGAIDESCSCALGETQPCHPDRAVAGIGACAHGEQTCEVTGEFGVFGECTGAVAPTDEICGNQIDENCDGVPDDACPTIVEVDVDLDGDCLTASCPAEAPYPVGCDIVMDGRDPRGCVASDPMQPVVYFQEGDACGSGHVSGTLSCSSEPGAGLSETSCMINKSTRYYPRDRGGCPDT
;
A
#
# COMPACT_ATOMS: atom_id res chain seq x y z
N MET A 1 14.39 -7.29 -3.75
CA MET A 1 15.39 -6.80 -4.70
C MET A 1 16.15 -5.64 -4.03
N SER A 2 17.30 -5.90 -3.39
CA SER A 2 18.01 -4.87 -2.62
C SER A 2 18.74 -3.88 -3.54
N ILE A 3 18.44 -2.59 -3.39
CA ILE A 3 19.09 -1.50 -4.11
C ILE A 3 20.11 -0.87 -3.15
N THR A 4 21.40 -1.17 -3.32
CA THR A 4 22.48 -0.58 -2.53
C THR A 4 22.74 0.86 -3.00
N ARG A 5 22.54 1.86 -2.12
CA ARG A 5 22.90 3.26 -2.40
C ARG A 5 23.91 3.75 -1.36
N ARG A 6 25.11 4.13 -1.83
CA ARG A 6 26.11 4.83 -1.02
C ARG A 6 25.75 6.30 -0.87
N ILE A 7 25.61 6.78 0.36
CA ILE A 7 25.56 8.20 0.65
C ILE A 7 26.97 8.62 1.12
N HIS A 8 27.70 9.35 0.28
CA HIS A 8 28.91 10.04 0.76
C HIS A 8 28.46 11.31 1.48
N ALA A 9 28.78 11.42 2.77
CA ALA A 9 28.56 12.64 3.54
C ALA A 9 29.25 13.82 2.86
N GLY A 10 28.45 14.76 2.34
CA GLY A 10 28.95 16.02 1.83
C GLY A 10 29.60 16.80 2.96
N THR A 11 30.88 17.14 2.82
CA THR A 11 31.61 17.98 3.76
C THR A 11 30.83 19.26 4.07
N CYS A 12 30.37 19.42 5.31
CA CYS A 12 29.82 20.67 5.82
C CYS A 12 30.91 21.75 5.78
N ARG A 13 30.91 22.57 4.73
CA ARG A 13 31.71 23.80 4.68
C ARG A 13 30.95 24.86 5.46
N ALA A 14 31.48 25.24 6.62
CA ALA A 14 31.01 26.38 7.38
C ALA A 14 31.25 27.68 6.58
N GLU A 15 30.21 28.20 5.93
CA GLU A 15 30.19 29.58 5.45
C GLU A 15 29.32 30.43 6.37
N ALA A 16 29.98 31.30 7.14
CA ALA A 16 29.36 32.27 8.03
C ALA A 16 28.44 33.23 7.24
N PRO A 17 27.27 33.63 7.79
CA PRO A 17 26.38 34.57 7.12
C PRO A 17 26.96 35.98 7.18
N ARG A 18 27.43 36.51 6.04
CA ARG A 18 27.67 37.95 5.89
C ARG A 18 26.34 38.65 5.64
N MET A 19 25.85 39.31 6.69
CA MET A 19 24.86 40.39 6.59
C MET A 19 25.30 41.39 5.53
N ASN A 20 24.48 41.61 4.49
CA ASN A 20 24.57 42.83 3.71
C ASN A 20 23.19 43.34 3.31
N THR A 21 22.79 44.37 4.03
CA THR A 21 21.63 45.22 3.83
C THR A 21 21.64 45.84 2.44
N ARG A 22 20.73 45.42 1.55
CA ARG A 22 20.29 46.25 0.41
C ARG A 22 18.82 46.05 0.11
N TRP A 23 18.10 47.15 0.22
CA TRP A 23 16.72 47.35 -0.17
C TRP A 23 16.55 47.08 -1.67
N CYS A 24 15.54 46.30 -2.06
CA CYS A 24 15.06 46.27 -3.43
C CYS A 24 13.54 46.34 -3.44
N LEU A 25 13.05 47.52 -3.81
CA LEU A 25 11.66 47.84 -4.11
C LEU A 25 11.18 47.05 -5.35
N SER A 26 9.99 46.48 -5.22
CA SER A 26 8.90 46.31 -6.21
C SER A 26 9.22 46.35 -7.71
N LEU A 27 8.82 45.28 -8.44
CA LEU A 27 7.97 45.43 -9.63
C LEU A 27 7.26 44.10 -9.95
N LEU A 28 5.94 44.10 -9.81
CA LEU A 28 5.01 43.06 -10.28
C LEU A 28 4.68 43.35 -11.75
N VAL A 29 5.03 42.45 -12.66
CA VAL A 29 4.63 42.55 -14.08
C VAL A 29 3.71 41.37 -14.40
N VAL A 30 2.41 41.67 -14.51
CA VAL A 30 1.38 40.80 -15.07
C VAL A 30 1.47 40.90 -16.59
N VAL A 31 1.70 39.78 -17.28
CA VAL A 31 1.56 39.70 -18.74
C VAL A 31 0.31 38.87 -19.05
N LEU A 32 -0.75 39.58 -19.44
CA LEU A 32 -1.87 39.02 -20.18
C LEU A 32 -1.46 38.97 -21.66
N GLY A 33 -1.48 37.78 -22.26
CA GLY A 33 -1.22 37.58 -23.69
C GLY A 33 -2.23 36.62 -24.26
N GLY A 34 -3.34 37.16 -24.80
CA GLY A 34 -4.22 36.45 -25.71
C GLY A 34 -3.77 36.64 -27.15
N CYS A 35 -3.92 35.60 -27.97
CA CYS A 35 -4.01 35.69 -29.43
C CYS A 35 -5.14 34.75 -29.89
N ALA A 36 -6.15 35.32 -30.54
CA ALA A 36 -7.05 34.61 -31.45
C ALA A 36 -6.38 34.54 -32.84
N ASP A 37 -6.64 33.50 -33.63
CA ASP A 37 -7.45 33.65 -34.85
C ASP A 37 -7.62 32.35 -35.66
N ALA A 38 -8.88 32.18 -36.10
CA ALA A 38 -9.43 31.66 -37.35
C ALA A 38 -8.80 30.45 -38.11
N GLY A 39 -9.66 29.45 -38.37
CA GLY A 39 -9.52 28.52 -39.49
C GLY A 39 -10.65 27.48 -39.60
N THR A 40 -11.73 27.79 -40.32
CA THR A 40 -12.62 26.82 -40.99
C THR A 40 -12.30 26.84 -42.49
N PRO A 41 -12.41 25.73 -43.27
CA PRO A 41 -13.72 25.23 -43.71
C PRO A 41 -13.87 23.70 -43.98
N SER A 42 -15.13 23.26 -43.89
CA SER A 42 -15.88 22.34 -44.79
C SER A 42 -15.25 21.05 -45.33
N GLY A 43 -15.84 19.91 -44.92
CA GLY A 43 -15.75 18.62 -45.62
C GLY A 43 -16.95 17.72 -45.26
N ARG A 44 -17.88 17.56 -46.19
CA ARG A 44 -19.19 16.92 -46.06
C ARG A 44 -19.19 15.55 -46.76
N ALA A 45 -19.52 14.48 -46.05
CA ALA A 45 -20.11 13.23 -46.55
C ALA A 45 -20.64 12.48 -45.30
N GLY A 46 -21.89 12.07 -45.13
CA GLY A 46 -22.91 11.69 -46.09
C GLY A 46 -23.13 10.17 -45.99
N SER A 47 -23.94 9.72 -45.02
CA SER A 47 -24.69 8.46 -45.18
C SER A 47 -25.96 8.50 -44.35
N ARG A 48 -27.09 8.37 -45.03
CA ARG A 48 -28.44 8.27 -44.48
C ARG A 48 -28.94 6.83 -44.69
N THR A 49 -29.94 6.52 -43.88
CA THR A 49 -30.95 5.46 -43.99
C THR A 49 -30.46 4.08 -43.51
N ASN A 50 -31.18 3.35 -42.66
CA ASN A 50 -32.63 3.20 -42.63
C ASN A 50 -33.20 3.12 -41.21
N ASP A 51 -34.33 3.81 -41.04
CA ASP A 51 -35.39 3.45 -40.10
C ASP A 51 -35.78 1.98 -40.28
N ALA A 52 -35.68 1.20 -39.21
CA ALA A 52 -36.49 0.02 -39.00
C ALA A 52 -37.21 0.22 -37.68
N ALA A 53 -38.44 0.72 -37.79
CA ALA A 53 -39.42 0.68 -36.72
C ALA A 53 -39.58 -0.78 -36.27
N VAL A 54 -39.08 -1.09 -35.07
CA VAL A 54 -39.47 -2.30 -34.34
C VAL A 54 -40.90 -2.04 -33.85
N PRO A 55 -41.91 -2.80 -34.31
CA PRO A 55 -43.25 -2.66 -33.78
C PRO A 55 -43.24 -3.08 -32.31
N ALA A 56 -43.61 -2.15 -31.43
CA ALA A 56 -44.01 -2.45 -30.08
C ALA A 56 -45.26 -3.35 -30.14
N THR A 57 -45.07 -4.65 -29.97
CA THR A 57 -46.14 -5.56 -29.59
C THR A 57 -46.03 -5.79 -28.09
N ASP A 58 -46.89 -5.11 -27.33
CA ASP A 58 -47.34 -5.56 -26.02
C ASP A 58 -47.90 -6.98 -26.17
N ALA A 59 -47.18 -7.95 -25.63
CA ALA A 59 -47.71 -9.25 -25.26
C ALA A 59 -46.92 -9.76 -24.06
N ALA A 60 -47.23 -9.19 -22.88
CA ALA A 60 -47.04 -9.89 -21.63
C ALA A 60 -47.84 -11.19 -21.67
N THR A 61 -47.17 -12.30 -22.00
CA THR A 61 -47.49 -13.71 -21.71
C THR A 61 -46.46 -14.57 -22.45
N GLY A 62 -45.19 -14.41 -22.09
CA GLY A 62 -44.16 -15.38 -22.38
C GLY A 62 -44.01 -16.27 -21.17
N LEU A 63 -44.66 -17.43 -21.19
CA LEU A 63 -44.31 -18.54 -20.31
C LEU A 63 -42.84 -18.86 -20.55
N GLN A 64 -41.95 -18.49 -19.62
CA GLN A 64 -40.65 -19.16 -19.52
C GLN A 64 -40.93 -20.58 -19.05
N ASP A 65 -41.05 -21.50 -20.00
CA ASP A 65 -41.00 -22.93 -19.75
C ASP A 65 -39.69 -23.48 -20.34
N ALA A 66 -39.06 -24.35 -19.55
CA ALA A 66 -37.85 -25.13 -19.79
C ALA A 66 -36.46 -24.44 -19.64
N ALA A 67 -35.94 -24.47 -18.41
CA ALA A 67 -34.59 -24.95 -18.08
C ALA A 67 -33.38 -24.32 -18.82
N ASP A 68 -33.10 -23.05 -18.54
CA ASP A 68 -31.73 -22.50 -18.57
C ASP A 68 -31.41 -22.01 -17.15
N VAL A 69 -30.84 -22.90 -16.33
CA VAL A 69 -30.51 -22.70 -14.90
C VAL A 69 -29.06 -22.22 -14.76
N ASP A 70 -28.67 -21.21 -15.54
CA ASP A 70 -27.36 -20.58 -15.39
C ASP A 70 -27.49 -19.08 -15.67
N GLY A 71 -27.89 -18.33 -14.64
CA GLY A 71 -27.85 -16.87 -14.64
C GLY A 71 -29.15 -16.12 -14.93
N SER A 72 -30.30 -16.61 -14.47
CA SER A 72 -31.50 -15.78 -14.37
C SER A 72 -31.30 -14.70 -13.32
N ILE A 73 -31.62 -13.44 -13.65
CA ILE A 73 -31.57 -12.34 -12.67
C ILE A 73 -32.82 -12.39 -11.79
N SER A 74 -32.63 -12.46 -10.47
CA SER A 74 -33.62 -12.45 -9.42
C SER A 74 -34.30 -11.10 -9.24
N ALA A 75 -35.33 -11.05 -8.40
CA ALA A 75 -36.05 -9.82 -8.08
C ALA A 75 -35.24 -8.82 -7.24
N SER A 76 -34.23 -9.29 -6.51
CA SER A 76 -33.30 -8.46 -5.72
C SER A 76 -32.20 -7.84 -6.58
N GLY A 77 -31.67 -8.60 -7.54
CA GLY A 77 -30.53 -8.16 -8.36
C GLY A 77 -29.59 -9.31 -8.72
N GLU A 78 -29.74 -10.44 -8.03
CA GLU A 78 -28.83 -11.59 -8.11
C GLU A 78 -28.90 -12.36 -9.40
N ARG A 79 -27.73 -12.77 -9.92
CA ARG A 79 -27.64 -13.73 -11.00
C ARG A 79 -27.55 -15.14 -10.43
N CYS A 80 -28.70 -15.80 -10.39
CA CYS A 80 -28.83 -17.12 -9.79
C CYS A 80 -27.84 -18.16 -10.30
N GLY A 81 -27.19 -18.83 -9.33
CA GLY A 81 -26.31 -19.98 -9.53
C GLY A 81 -24.86 -19.61 -9.83
N ASN A 82 -24.47 -18.34 -9.67
CA ASN A 82 -23.09 -17.92 -9.80
C ASN A 82 -22.31 -17.99 -8.48
N GLY A 83 -22.99 -18.15 -7.34
CA GLY A 83 -22.37 -18.23 -6.02
C GLY A 83 -21.71 -16.92 -5.59
N LEU A 84 -22.17 -15.78 -6.09
CA LEU A 84 -21.63 -14.46 -5.79
C LEU A 84 -22.75 -13.51 -5.36
N ASP A 85 -22.41 -12.52 -4.55
CA ASP A 85 -23.28 -11.40 -4.21
C ASP A 85 -23.19 -10.35 -5.35
N ASP A 86 -24.22 -10.28 -6.18
CA ASP A 86 -24.24 -9.39 -7.35
C ASP A 86 -24.80 -8.00 -7.04
N ASP A 87 -25.58 -7.86 -5.99
CA ASP A 87 -26.18 -6.59 -5.55
C ASP A 87 -25.51 -5.92 -4.32
N ASP A 88 -24.46 -6.56 -3.79
CA ASP A 88 -23.65 -6.14 -2.65
C ASP A 88 -24.47 -5.96 -1.34
N ASP A 89 -25.54 -6.74 -1.14
CA ASP A 89 -26.40 -6.67 0.05
C ASP A 89 -25.97 -7.60 1.21
N GLY A 90 -24.98 -8.47 0.95
CA GLY A 90 -24.43 -9.45 1.89
C GLY A 90 -25.11 -10.81 1.87
N ALA A 91 -26.17 -10.99 1.08
CA ALA A 91 -26.74 -12.28 0.73
C ALA A 91 -26.20 -12.73 -0.64
N ILE A 92 -26.17 -14.04 -0.87
CA ILE A 92 -25.61 -14.63 -2.08
C ILE A 92 -26.68 -15.50 -2.70
N ASP A 93 -27.01 -15.23 -3.96
CA ASP A 93 -28.08 -15.91 -4.68
C ASP A 93 -29.42 -15.88 -3.89
N GLU A 94 -29.74 -14.79 -3.20
CA GLU A 94 -31.03 -14.67 -2.53
C GLU A 94 -32.17 -14.45 -3.54
N SER A 95 -33.37 -14.83 -3.11
CA SER A 95 -34.54 -14.94 -3.99
C SER A 95 -34.38 -15.91 -5.18
N CYS A 96 -33.28 -16.66 -5.26
CA CYS A 96 -33.10 -17.76 -6.21
C CYS A 96 -33.69 -19.06 -5.67
N SER A 97 -34.38 -19.80 -6.54
CA SER A 97 -34.95 -21.10 -6.19
C SER A 97 -33.88 -22.19 -6.24
N CYS A 98 -33.78 -23.00 -5.19
CA CYS A 98 -32.86 -24.13 -5.12
C CYS A 98 -33.55 -25.41 -4.61
N ALA A 99 -32.94 -26.56 -4.88
CA ALA A 99 -33.43 -27.85 -4.39
C ALA A 99 -32.92 -28.11 -2.96
N LEU A 100 -33.74 -28.76 -2.13
CA LEU A 100 -33.38 -28.98 -0.72
C LEU A 100 -32.11 -29.83 -0.57
N GLY A 101 -31.15 -29.31 0.20
CA GLY A 101 -29.84 -29.94 0.40
C GLY A 101 -28.89 -29.80 -0.79
N GLU A 102 -29.27 -29.02 -1.82
CA GLU A 102 -28.33 -28.59 -2.86
C GLU A 102 -27.27 -27.67 -2.24
N THR A 103 -26.02 -27.89 -2.64
CA THR A 103 -24.87 -27.12 -2.19
C THR A 103 -24.23 -26.42 -3.37
N GLN A 104 -23.78 -25.19 -3.18
CA GLN A 104 -23.01 -24.47 -4.19
C GLN A 104 -21.83 -23.72 -3.58
N PRO A 105 -20.76 -23.47 -4.36
CA PRO A 105 -19.72 -22.54 -3.94
C PRO A 105 -20.34 -21.16 -3.72
N CYS A 106 -19.80 -20.42 -2.77
CA CYS A 106 -20.27 -19.07 -2.48
C CYS A 106 -19.10 -18.16 -2.10
N HIS A 107 -19.18 -16.88 -2.43
CA HIS A 107 -18.25 -15.87 -1.94
C HIS A 107 -18.96 -14.50 -1.84
N PRO A 108 -18.89 -13.82 -0.67
CA PRO A 108 -19.62 -12.56 -0.46
C PRO A 108 -19.01 -11.37 -1.21
N ASP A 109 -17.76 -11.48 -1.65
CA ASP A 109 -17.11 -10.44 -2.45
C ASP A 109 -16.77 -11.00 -3.83
N ARG A 110 -17.52 -10.57 -4.86
CA ARG A 110 -17.31 -11.00 -6.24
C ARG A 110 -16.00 -10.53 -6.86
N ALA A 111 -15.39 -9.46 -6.33
CA ALA A 111 -14.18 -8.88 -6.91
C ALA A 111 -12.94 -9.74 -6.60
N VAL A 112 -12.95 -10.43 -5.46
CA VAL A 112 -11.81 -11.19 -4.93
C VAL A 112 -12.02 -12.72 -4.95
N ALA A 113 -13.25 -13.16 -5.23
CA ALA A 113 -13.62 -14.57 -5.22
C ALA A 113 -12.70 -15.44 -6.10
N GLY A 114 -12.04 -16.41 -5.48
CA GLY A 114 -11.15 -17.36 -6.17
C GLY A 114 -9.78 -16.79 -6.55
N ILE A 115 -9.44 -15.57 -6.12
CA ILE A 115 -8.12 -14.95 -6.32
C ILE A 115 -7.24 -15.25 -5.11
N GLY A 116 -6.00 -15.69 -5.35
CA GLY A 116 -5.02 -15.89 -4.27
C GLY A 116 -5.51 -16.85 -3.18
N ALA A 117 -5.50 -16.37 -1.94
CA ALA A 117 -5.98 -17.09 -0.76
C ALA A 117 -7.51 -17.03 -0.59
N CYS A 118 -8.23 -16.18 -1.33
CA CYS A 118 -9.69 -15.98 -1.20
C CYS A 118 -10.49 -17.11 -1.83
N ALA A 119 -10.50 -18.26 -1.16
CA ALA A 119 -11.25 -19.42 -1.57
C ALA A 119 -12.76 -19.23 -1.35
N HIS A 120 -13.55 -19.83 -2.24
CA HIS A 120 -15.00 -19.96 -2.06
C HIS A 120 -15.33 -20.78 -0.81
N GLY A 121 -16.41 -20.38 -0.14
CA GLY A 121 -17.11 -21.19 0.83
C GLY A 121 -18.12 -22.11 0.16
N GLU A 122 -18.99 -22.68 0.99
CA GLU A 122 -20.14 -23.47 0.57
C GLU A 122 -21.40 -22.95 1.27
N GLN A 123 -22.49 -22.85 0.50
CA GLN A 123 -23.82 -22.59 1.02
C GLN A 123 -24.75 -23.74 0.68
N THR A 124 -25.64 -24.06 1.61
CA THR A 124 -26.62 -25.15 1.48
C THR A 124 -28.02 -24.56 1.34
N CYS A 125 -28.80 -25.11 0.42
CA CYS A 125 -30.20 -24.74 0.24
C CYS A 125 -31.08 -25.33 1.36
N GLU A 126 -31.75 -24.44 2.10
CA GLU A 126 -32.63 -24.76 3.22
C GLU A 126 -34.11 -24.54 2.88
N VAL A 127 -35.01 -25.21 3.60
CA VAL A 127 -36.47 -25.03 3.42
C VAL A 127 -36.94 -23.80 4.17
N THR A 128 -37.35 -22.75 3.46
CA THR A 128 -38.11 -21.64 4.04
C THR A 128 -39.45 -21.47 3.32
N GLY A 129 -40.38 -22.38 3.59
CA GLY A 129 -41.74 -22.34 3.04
C GLY A 129 -41.92 -23.23 1.81
N GLU A 130 -42.50 -22.69 0.74
CA GLU A 130 -42.80 -23.43 -0.49
C GLU A 130 -41.57 -23.58 -1.41
N PHE A 131 -40.57 -22.71 -1.26
CA PHE A 131 -39.34 -22.68 -2.05
C PHE A 131 -38.10 -22.85 -1.15
N GLY A 132 -37.05 -23.46 -1.70
CA GLY A 132 -35.74 -23.51 -1.07
C GLY A 132 -35.02 -22.17 -1.24
N VAL A 133 -34.26 -21.77 -0.22
CA VAL A 133 -33.43 -20.55 -0.22
C VAL A 133 -32.02 -20.94 0.24
N PHE A 134 -30.99 -20.37 -0.37
CA PHE A 134 -29.62 -20.59 0.08
C PHE A 134 -29.41 -19.99 1.48
N GLY A 135 -28.80 -20.77 2.36
CA GLY A 135 -28.39 -20.33 3.69
C GLY A 135 -27.12 -19.47 3.65
N GLU A 136 -26.55 -19.21 4.83
CA GLU A 136 -25.30 -18.45 4.92
C GLU A 136 -24.14 -19.15 4.19
N CYS A 137 -23.28 -18.34 3.58
CA CYS A 137 -22.04 -18.82 2.99
C CYS A 137 -21.00 -19.14 4.08
N THR A 138 -20.60 -20.40 4.17
CA THR A 138 -19.67 -20.86 5.20
C THR A 138 -18.33 -21.27 4.61
N GLY A 139 -17.22 -20.90 5.25
CA GLY A 139 -15.88 -21.30 4.82
C GLY A 139 -15.28 -20.47 3.69
N ALA A 140 -15.94 -19.39 3.24
CA ALA A 140 -15.31 -18.42 2.35
C ALA A 140 -14.16 -17.71 3.07
N VAL A 141 -13.05 -17.51 2.35
CA VAL A 141 -11.86 -16.82 2.89
C VAL A 141 -11.88 -15.39 2.38
N ALA A 142 -12.07 -14.44 3.28
CA ALA A 142 -12.01 -13.02 2.96
C ALA A 142 -10.55 -12.55 2.79
N PRO A 143 -10.32 -11.45 2.05
CA PRO A 143 -9.02 -10.81 1.96
C PRO A 143 -8.44 -10.45 3.33
N THR A 144 -7.13 -10.65 3.49
CA THR A 144 -6.36 -10.24 4.68
C THR A 144 -5.09 -9.50 4.27
N ASP A 145 -4.36 -8.94 5.24
CA ASP A 145 -3.06 -8.33 4.97
C ASP A 145 -2.04 -9.36 4.45
N GLU A 146 -1.15 -8.92 3.57
CA GLU A 146 -0.08 -9.75 2.96
C GLU A 146 0.87 -10.35 4.01
N ILE A 147 1.20 -11.62 3.84
CA ILE A 147 2.21 -12.32 4.63
C ILE A 147 3.51 -12.40 3.83
N CYS A 148 4.34 -11.39 4.00
CA CYS A 148 5.51 -11.19 3.16
C CYS A 148 6.49 -12.37 3.09
N GLY A 149 6.83 -12.74 1.86
CA GLY A 149 7.82 -13.74 1.51
C GLY A 149 7.30 -15.17 1.46
N ASN A 150 5.98 -15.37 1.57
CA ASN A 150 5.37 -16.68 1.44
C ASN A 150 4.88 -16.98 0.00
N GLN A 151 4.91 -15.99 -0.91
CA GLN A 151 4.44 -16.09 -2.30
C GLN A 151 2.96 -16.46 -2.44
N ILE A 152 2.14 -16.09 -1.46
CA ILE A 152 0.69 -16.19 -1.48
C ILE A 152 0.14 -14.75 -1.60
N ASP A 153 -1.04 -14.63 -2.20
CA ASP A 153 -1.79 -13.38 -2.35
C ASP A 153 -2.92 -13.42 -1.31
N GLU A 154 -2.69 -12.83 -0.14
CA GLU A 154 -3.65 -12.80 0.97
C GLU A 154 -4.71 -11.72 0.81
N ASN A 155 -4.34 -10.61 0.16
CA ASN A 155 -5.24 -9.49 -0.06
C ASN A 155 -6.12 -9.68 -1.32
N CYS A 156 -5.84 -10.73 -2.09
CA CYS A 156 -6.59 -11.19 -3.26
C CYS A 156 -6.70 -10.13 -4.36
N ASP A 157 -5.64 -9.33 -4.53
CA ASP A 157 -5.53 -8.31 -5.59
C ASP A 157 -4.93 -8.87 -6.91
N GLY A 158 -4.54 -10.15 -6.89
CA GLY A 158 -3.95 -10.86 -8.02
C GLY A 158 -2.43 -10.82 -8.07
N VAL A 159 -1.76 -10.18 -7.11
CA VAL A 159 -0.31 -10.03 -7.04
C VAL A 159 0.22 -10.50 -5.68
N PRO A 160 0.82 -11.71 -5.61
CA PRO A 160 1.45 -12.18 -4.37
C PRO A 160 2.55 -11.23 -3.88
N ASP A 161 2.58 -10.96 -2.58
CA ASP A 161 3.57 -10.15 -1.87
C ASP A 161 3.68 -8.66 -2.32
N ASP A 162 2.63 -8.03 -2.90
CA ASP A 162 2.71 -6.64 -3.41
C ASP A 162 2.63 -5.57 -2.31
N ALA A 163 1.83 -5.79 -1.27
CA ALA A 163 1.65 -4.85 -0.15
C ALA A 163 2.70 -5.04 0.98
N CYS A 164 3.92 -5.42 0.60
CA CYS A 164 4.98 -5.74 1.55
C CYS A 164 5.96 -4.58 1.77
N PRO A 165 6.43 -4.35 3.02
CA PRO A 165 7.40 -3.31 3.31
C PRO A 165 8.69 -3.54 2.52
N THR A 166 9.07 -2.54 1.75
CA THR A 166 10.35 -2.55 1.03
C THR A 166 11.47 -2.16 1.97
N ILE A 167 12.49 -3.02 2.07
CA ILE A 167 13.69 -2.72 2.84
C ILE A 167 14.75 -2.14 1.91
N VAL A 168 15.23 -0.94 2.26
CA VAL A 168 16.35 -0.26 1.62
C VAL A 168 17.52 -0.21 2.58
N GLU A 169 18.66 -0.71 2.12
CA GLU A 169 19.91 -0.66 2.85
C GLU A 169 20.70 0.60 2.48
N VAL A 170 21.02 1.39 3.51
CA VAL A 170 21.80 2.61 3.39
C VAL A 170 23.17 2.35 4.00
N ASP A 171 24.22 2.46 3.19
CA ASP A 171 25.59 2.40 3.69
C ASP A 171 25.85 3.60 4.60
N VAL A 172 26.27 3.34 5.83
CA VAL A 172 26.71 4.33 6.81
C VAL A 172 28.23 4.25 6.86
N ASP A 173 28.89 5.37 6.54
CA ASP A 173 30.34 5.53 6.61
C ASP A 173 30.60 6.97 7.07
N LEU A 174 30.76 7.13 8.37
CA LEU A 174 30.75 8.42 9.05
C LEU A 174 32.05 8.59 9.84
N ASP A 175 32.92 9.50 9.36
CA ASP A 175 34.15 9.89 10.03
C ASP A 175 33.86 10.84 11.19
N GLY A 176 34.13 10.37 12.41
CA GLY A 176 33.77 11.04 13.66
C GLY A 176 32.53 10.43 14.31
N ASP A 177 32.18 10.98 15.45
CA ASP A 177 31.01 10.64 16.25
C ASP A 177 30.04 11.83 16.33
N CYS A 178 28.80 11.57 16.79
CA CYS A 178 27.69 12.54 16.83
C CYS A 178 27.14 12.93 15.45
N LEU A 179 27.13 11.99 14.51
CA LEU A 179 26.66 12.22 13.15
C LEU A 179 25.27 11.61 12.94
N THR A 180 24.51 12.20 12.04
CA THR A 180 23.18 11.70 11.66
C THR A 180 23.23 11.10 10.27
N ALA A 181 22.64 9.91 10.12
CA ALA A 181 22.23 9.41 8.82
C ALA A 181 20.72 9.61 8.64
N SER A 182 20.28 9.68 7.39
CA SER A 182 18.87 9.79 7.05
C SER A 182 18.48 8.68 6.09
N CYS A 183 17.39 7.97 6.43
CA CYS A 183 16.73 7.07 5.51
C CYS A 183 16.20 7.82 4.27
N PRO A 184 16.18 7.18 3.09
CA PRO A 184 15.73 7.80 1.85
C PRO A 184 14.21 8.00 1.85
N ALA A 185 13.71 8.85 0.95
CA ALA A 185 12.29 9.21 0.91
C ALA A 185 11.37 8.03 0.54
N GLU A 186 11.90 7.05 -0.20
CA GLU A 186 11.17 5.85 -0.60
C GLU A 186 10.96 4.86 0.57
N ALA A 187 11.82 4.94 1.59
CA ALA A 187 11.76 4.10 2.77
C ALA A 187 12.17 4.94 4.00
N PRO A 188 11.28 5.80 4.53
CA PRO A 188 11.65 6.81 5.51
C PRO A 188 11.73 6.30 6.96
N TYR A 189 11.49 5.02 7.22
CA TYR A 189 11.39 4.49 8.59
C TYR A 189 12.58 3.60 8.94
N PRO A 190 13.42 3.96 9.93
CA PRO A 190 14.53 3.11 10.36
C PRO A 190 14.00 1.90 11.14
N VAL A 191 14.22 0.69 10.62
CA VAL A 191 13.71 -0.56 11.22
C VAL A 191 14.82 -1.48 11.73
N GLY A 192 16.05 -1.29 11.27
CA GLY A 192 17.21 -2.03 11.76
C GLY A 192 18.53 -1.39 11.38
N CYS A 193 19.62 -1.92 11.92
CA CYS A 193 20.97 -1.54 11.55
C CYS A 193 21.96 -2.70 11.82
N ASP A 194 23.02 -2.76 11.04
CA ASP A 194 24.24 -3.52 11.33
C ASP A 194 25.39 -2.53 11.28
N ILE A 195 25.76 -1.98 12.43
CA ILE A 195 26.80 -0.94 12.53
C ILE A 195 27.92 -1.35 13.48
N VAL A 196 29.10 -0.81 13.20
CA VAL A 196 30.30 -0.96 13.99
C VAL A 196 30.76 0.44 14.41
N MET A 197 31.00 0.62 15.70
CA MET A 197 31.62 1.81 16.27
C MET A 197 33.07 1.48 16.66
N ASP A 198 34.05 2.06 15.96
CA ASP A 198 35.46 1.62 15.98
C ASP A 198 36.35 2.27 17.05
N GLY A 199 35.91 3.33 17.70
CA GLY A 199 36.66 3.97 18.78
C GLY A 199 36.72 3.15 20.08
N ARG A 200 37.41 3.71 21.07
CA ARG A 200 37.78 3.01 22.31
C ARG A 200 36.81 3.21 23.47
N ASP A 201 35.78 4.03 23.30
CA ASP A 201 34.81 4.25 24.36
C ASP A 201 33.91 3.00 24.51
N PRO A 202 33.61 2.57 25.76
CA PRO A 202 32.72 1.45 26.04
C PRO A 202 31.23 1.73 25.79
N ARG A 203 30.84 2.97 25.47
CA ARG A 203 29.46 3.40 25.25
C ARG A 203 29.20 3.65 23.77
N GLY A 204 27.99 3.32 23.34
CA GLY A 204 27.44 3.74 22.07
C GLY A 204 25.96 4.07 22.21
N CYS A 205 25.52 5.09 21.49
CA CYS A 205 24.13 5.52 21.43
C CYS A 205 23.65 5.53 19.98
N VAL A 206 22.45 5.00 19.77
CA VAL A 206 21.70 5.12 18.53
C VAL A 206 20.35 5.73 18.88
N ALA A 207 20.16 7.01 18.57
CA ALA A 207 18.88 7.67 18.78
C ALA A 207 18.05 7.69 17.51
N SER A 208 16.81 7.21 17.59
CA SER A 208 15.90 7.16 16.45
C SER A 208 14.45 7.25 16.91
N ASP A 209 13.64 8.09 16.26
CA ASP A 209 12.20 8.02 16.36
C ASP A 209 11.67 7.11 15.23
N PRO A 210 10.86 6.07 15.51
CA PRO A 210 10.34 5.17 14.48
C PRO A 210 9.48 5.86 13.42
N MET A 211 9.02 7.09 13.66
CA MET A 211 8.25 7.91 12.71
C MET A 211 9.11 8.93 11.97
N GLN A 212 10.42 9.00 12.22
CA GLN A 212 11.33 9.97 11.60
C GLN A 212 12.44 9.27 10.82
N PRO A 213 12.88 9.84 9.69
CA PRO A 213 13.92 9.23 8.86
C PRO A 213 15.34 9.42 9.42
N VAL A 214 15.51 10.26 10.44
CA VAL A 214 16.83 10.63 10.95
C VAL A 214 17.23 9.71 12.09
N VAL A 215 18.41 9.12 11.97
CA VAL A 215 19.06 8.33 13.01
C VAL A 215 20.34 9.04 13.42
N TYR A 216 20.52 9.23 14.71
CA TYR A 216 21.69 9.85 15.30
C TYR A 216 22.59 8.78 15.94
N PHE A 217 23.87 8.81 15.58
CA PHE A 217 24.89 7.90 16.08
C PHE A 217 25.88 8.68 16.94
N GLN A 218 26.10 8.21 18.16
CA GLN A 218 27.12 8.74 19.05
C GLN A 218 27.95 7.61 19.61
N GLU A 219 29.26 7.78 19.51
CA GLU A 219 30.23 6.89 20.10
C GLU A 219 30.86 7.59 21.32
N GLY A 220 30.73 7.01 22.51
CA GLY A 220 31.17 7.66 23.73
C GLY A 220 30.45 8.98 24.03
N ASP A 221 31.18 9.95 24.59
CA ASP A 221 30.61 11.19 25.10
C ASP A 221 31.10 12.47 24.38
N ALA A 222 32.11 12.39 23.51
CA ALA A 222 32.83 13.55 23.00
C ALA A 222 32.94 13.57 21.47
N CYS A 223 32.13 14.43 20.85
CA CYS A 223 32.08 14.61 19.40
C CYS A 223 33.43 15.05 18.77
N GLY A 224 33.72 14.55 17.57
CA GLY A 224 34.91 14.86 16.79
C GLY A 224 35.98 13.76 16.75
N SER A 225 35.74 12.59 17.32
CA SER A 225 36.64 11.43 17.22
C SER A 225 35.89 10.11 17.22
N GLY A 226 36.16 9.25 16.26
CA GLY A 226 35.48 7.96 16.12
C GLY A 226 35.25 7.64 14.66
N HIS A 227 34.59 6.51 14.42
CA HIS A 227 34.15 6.11 13.10
C HIS A 227 32.98 5.15 13.25
N VAL A 228 31.87 5.46 12.57
CA VAL A 228 30.69 4.60 12.53
C VAL A 228 30.54 4.11 11.11
N SER A 229 30.66 2.79 10.94
CA SER A 229 30.51 2.12 9.65
C SER A 229 29.43 1.05 9.71
N GLY A 230 28.87 0.69 8.55
CA GLY A 230 27.93 -0.41 8.43
C GLY A 230 26.73 -0.05 7.55
N THR A 231 25.57 -0.59 7.90
CA THR A 231 24.36 -0.46 7.10
C THR A 231 23.16 -0.14 7.99
N LEU A 232 22.34 0.82 7.56
CA LEU A 232 21.04 1.12 8.14
C LEU A 232 19.95 0.49 7.27
N SER A 233 19.06 -0.29 7.87
CA SER A 233 17.91 -0.89 7.21
C SER A 233 16.70 0.02 7.40
N CYS A 234 16.24 0.60 6.30
CA CYS A 234 15.09 1.49 6.25
C CYS A 234 13.90 0.79 5.57
N SER A 235 12.69 1.06 6.01
CA SER A 235 11.44 0.47 5.52
C SER A 235 10.52 1.54 4.94
N SER A 236 9.71 1.17 3.94
CA SER A 236 8.57 1.96 3.46
C SER A 236 7.44 2.06 4.48
N GLU A 237 7.40 1.15 5.46
CA GLU A 237 6.42 1.15 6.54
C GLU A 237 7.06 1.32 7.92
N PRO A 238 6.34 1.93 8.88
CA PRO A 238 6.89 2.15 10.21
C PRO A 238 7.06 0.85 11.00
N GLY A 239 8.23 0.67 11.61
CA GLY A 239 8.50 -0.46 12.50
C GLY A 239 8.48 -0.10 13.99
N ALA A 240 8.96 -1.02 14.82
CA ALA A 240 9.09 -0.83 16.28
C ALA A 240 10.21 0.15 16.69
N GLY A 241 11.05 0.58 15.73
CA GLY A 241 12.23 1.41 15.96
C GLY A 241 13.50 0.60 16.24
N LEU A 242 14.61 1.31 16.40
CA LEU A 242 15.92 0.69 16.64
C LEU A 242 16.05 0.29 18.12
N SER A 243 16.51 -0.94 18.33
CA SER A 243 16.68 -1.54 19.65
C SER A 243 17.89 -2.48 19.64
N GLU A 244 18.17 -3.09 20.79
CA GLU A 244 19.29 -4.04 20.91
C GLU A 244 19.19 -5.23 19.94
N THR A 245 17.97 -5.67 19.59
CA THR A 245 17.76 -6.79 18.66
C THR A 245 17.74 -6.38 17.20
N SER A 246 17.29 -5.16 16.88
CA SER A 246 17.22 -4.68 15.50
C SER A 246 18.46 -3.90 15.07
N CYS A 247 19.27 -3.42 16.00
CA CYS A 247 20.42 -2.55 15.75
C CYS A 247 21.50 -2.79 16.80
N MET A 248 22.23 -3.90 16.70
CA MET A 248 23.18 -4.30 17.73
C MET A 248 24.42 -3.40 17.74
N ILE A 249 24.62 -2.65 18.82
CA ILE A 249 25.80 -1.81 19.01
C ILE A 249 26.95 -2.68 19.58
N ASN A 250 28.14 -2.64 18.96
CA ASN A 250 29.34 -3.38 19.37
C ASN A 250 30.03 -2.85 20.65
N LYS A 251 29.25 -2.36 21.63
CA LYS A 251 29.74 -1.69 22.85
C LYS A 251 29.20 -2.36 24.11
N SER A 252 29.87 -2.16 25.24
CA SER A 252 29.44 -2.76 26.53
C SER A 252 28.25 -2.03 27.14
N THR A 253 28.12 -0.73 26.87
CA THR A 253 27.01 0.10 27.33
C THR A 253 26.31 0.68 26.11
N ARG A 254 25.00 0.44 26.00
CA ARG A 254 24.22 0.71 24.78
C ARG A 254 23.00 1.55 25.13
N TYR A 255 22.72 2.56 24.31
CA TYR A 255 21.59 3.45 24.50
C TYR A 255 20.76 3.54 23.22
N TYR A 256 19.44 3.39 23.36
CA TYR A 256 18.46 3.48 22.26
C TYR A 256 17.33 4.48 22.59
N PRO A 257 17.63 5.77 22.76
CA PRO A 257 16.60 6.77 23.01
C PRO A 257 15.83 7.12 21.72
N ARG A 258 14.66 7.76 21.88
CA ARG A 258 13.87 8.25 20.73
C ARG A 258 14.44 9.51 20.09
N ASP A 259 15.24 10.25 20.83
CA ASP A 259 15.82 11.51 20.41
C ASP A 259 17.25 11.66 20.94
N ARG A 260 18.01 12.57 20.31
CA ARG A 260 19.40 12.83 20.66
C ARG A 260 19.59 13.18 22.15
N GLY A 261 18.63 13.87 22.77
CA GLY A 261 18.76 14.30 24.17
C GLY A 261 18.76 13.15 25.17
N GLY A 262 18.36 11.94 24.75
CA GLY A 262 18.47 10.73 25.56
C GLY A 262 19.82 10.02 25.47
N CYS A 263 20.72 10.47 24.60
CA CYS A 263 22.09 9.95 24.59
C CYS A 263 22.92 10.62 25.69
N PRO A 264 23.85 9.90 26.33
CA PRO A 264 24.71 10.48 27.35
C PRO A 264 25.68 11.51 26.75
N ASP A 265 25.64 12.74 27.25
CA ASP A 265 26.65 13.76 26.99
C ASP A 265 27.54 13.91 28.25
N THR A 266 28.85 13.64 28.17
CA THR A 266 29.86 14.08 29.18
C THR A 266 31.33 14.03 28.72
#